data_AF-A0A3M1NZN0-F1
#
_entry.id   AF-A0A3M1NZN0-F1
#
_cell.length_a   1.000
_cell.length_b   1.000
_cell.length_c   1.000
_cell.angle_alpha   90.00
_cell.angle_beta   90.00
_cell.angle_gamma   90.00
#
_symmetry.space_group_name_H-M   'P 1'
#
loop_
_entity.id
_entity.type
_entity.pdbx_description
1 polymer ?
#
loop_
_entity_poly.entity_id
_entity_poly.type
_entity_poly.pdbx_seq_one_letter_code
_entity_poly.pdbx_strand_id
1 'polypeptide(L)'
;MGKNGRQVASLRRFSTFVSYLFCVVVVSLFFSTVLSAQVLINEVDADTPGSDDMEFIELYDGGGGNTPLDGLVVVLFNGADDQSYRAFDLDGFSTDSDGFFVLGNAGVANVDLVIPNNSLQNGADAVALYTGDASDFPNDTPVTTSNLIDALVYDTSDADDAGLLVLLNPNEPQVNENAGGDAALNSNQRFPNGSGGARNTSTYTQLPPTPGAANLVVQWSLTTSVSPAGGGSVTRDPDKSAYDDGESVDLTAIPNAGFEFVNWAGDLGGANSTDPSITVVMDQDRSLTAHFAAIQRKLTITVSPAGAGDVVVDPNKTSFADGETVHLTVAPHAGFFFDHWAGDIGTANPKAFSITLIMDQDRSVTAHFSSPTVPLLINELDADTPGSDDMEFIELYDGGAGHTSLDGLVLVLFNGGTDKSYRTFDLHGFSTDTDGFFVLGNAGVQNVDLVFGKSSLQNGADAAALFWADAGNFPNGTPVTTTNLVDALVYDTDDADDAGLLVLLNPGQPQVNENGGGDKDSHSNQRLPNGSGGRRNTDTYVQLPPTPGAPNTPPPPPRALTVSVTPNGGGTVKLNPDKATYD
;
A
#
# COMPACT_ATOMS: atom_id res chain seq x y z
N MET A 1 -44.57 35.65 35.79
CA MET A 1 -44.98 37.05 35.53
C MET A 1 -44.85 37.30 34.02
N GLY A 2 -45.68 38.16 33.41
CA GLY A 2 -45.76 38.33 31.94
C GLY A 2 -46.53 37.18 31.26
N LYS A 3 -47.51 37.32 30.33
CA LYS A 3 -48.15 38.49 29.65
C LYS A 3 -47.21 39.30 28.72
N ASN A 4 -47.51 39.59 27.45
CA ASN A 4 -48.64 39.32 26.50
C ASN A 4 -48.05 39.08 25.08
N GLY A 5 -48.74 38.78 23.96
CA GLY A 5 -50.16 38.56 23.56
C GLY A 5 -50.16 37.90 22.14
N ARG A 6 -51.20 37.22 21.61
CA ARG A 6 -52.55 37.71 21.17
C ARG A 6 -52.47 38.93 20.24
N GLN A 7 -53.20 39.03 19.11
CA GLN A 7 -54.39 38.33 18.58
C GLN A 7 -54.53 38.69 17.06
N VAL A 8 -55.20 38.02 16.09
CA VAL A 8 -56.12 36.85 15.91
C VAL A 8 -55.69 36.16 14.55
N ALA A 9 -56.34 35.27 13.76
CA ALA A 9 -57.61 34.51 13.63
C ALA A 9 -57.34 33.23 12.75
N SER A 10 -58.27 32.38 12.30
CA SER A 10 -59.72 32.23 12.53
C SER A 10 -60.17 30.75 12.66
N LEU A 11 -61.36 30.62 13.24
CA LEU A 11 -62.33 29.53 13.41
C LEU A 11 -62.45 28.48 12.26
N ARG A 12 -62.95 27.24 12.44
CA ARG A 12 -63.39 26.45 13.63
C ARG A 12 -63.60 24.95 13.32
N ARG A 13 -63.20 24.09 14.27
CA ARG A 13 -63.81 22.79 14.71
C ARG A 13 -64.33 21.74 13.69
N PHE A 14 -63.55 20.67 13.55
CA PHE A 14 -63.89 19.26 13.87
C PHE A 14 -65.36 18.80 13.91
N SER A 15 -65.71 17.86 13.01
CA SER A 15 -66.75 16.80 13.11
C SER A 15 -66.70 15.92 11.81
N THR A 16 -66.93 14.60 11.74
CA THR A 16 -67.07 13.51 12.75
C THR A 16 -66.95 12.11 12.07
N PHE A 17 -66.85 11.03 12.88
CA PHE A 17 -67.19 9.62 12.58
C PHE A 17 -66.34 8.74 11.61
N VAL A 18 -65.62 7.78 12.22
CA VAL A 18 -65.54 6.32 11.94
C VAL A 18 -65.49 5.80 10.49
N SER A 19 -64.42 5.09 10.18
CA SER A 19 -64.28 4.18 9.03
C SER A 19 -65.12 2.91 9.18
N TYR A 20 -65.81 2.48 8.12
CA TYR A 20 -65.97 1.05 7.83
C TYR A 20 -66.08 0.79 6.31
N LEU A 21 -65.42 -0.30 5.91
CA LEU A 21 -65.35 -0.94 4.60
C LEU A 21 -66.53 -0.69 3.63
N PHE A 22 -66.21 -0.29 2.39
CA PHE A 22 -67.03 -0.62 1.23
C PHE A 22 -66.15 -1.11 0.08
N CYS A 23 -66.52 -2.22 -0.56
CA CYS A 23 -65.79 -2.77 -1.69
C CYS A 23 -66.29 -2.09 -2.98
N VAL A 24 -65.38 -1.46 -3.74
CA VAL A 24 -65.65 -0.95 -5.08
C VAL A 24 -64.86 -1.77 -6.07
N VAL A 25 -65.54 -2.65 -6.80
CA VAL A 25 -64.95 -3.37 -7.94
C VAL A 25 -64.85 -2.37 -9.09
N VAL A 26 -63.68 -1.73 -9.22
CA VAL A 26 -63.34 -1.00 -10.44
C VAL A 26 -62.97 -2.02 -11.50
N VAL A 27 -63.92 -2.35 -12.38
CA VAL A 27 -63.62 -3.09 -13.62
C VAL A 27 -62.85 -2.15 -14.53
N SER A 28 -61.53 -2.15 -14.38
CA SER A 28 -60.64 -1.46 -15.31
C SER A 28 -60.65 -2.20 -16.64
N LEU A 29 -61.51 -1.77 -17.55
CA LEU A 29 -61.50 -2.18 -18.96
C LEU A 29 -60.21 -1.67 -19.60
N PHE A 30 -59.13 -2.43 -19.43
CA PHE A 30 -57.97 -2.36 -20.30
C PHE A 30 -58.42 -2.77 -21.71
N PHE A 31 -58.78 -1.78 -22.51
CA PHE A 31 -58.59 -1.88 -23.95
C PHE A 31 -57.09 -1.95 -24.19
N SER A 32 -56.55 -3.17 -24.18
CA SER A 32 -55.29 -3.46 -24.84
C SER A 32 -55.53 -3.23 -26.33
N THR A 33 -55.26 -2.00 -26.78
CA THR A 33 -55.08 -1.72 -28.20
C THR A 33 -53.84 -2.48 -28.64
N VAL A 34 -54.04 -3.71 -29.11
CA VAL A 34 -53.07 -4.38 -29.96
C VAL A 34 -52.92 -3.47 -31.17
N LEU A 35 -51.82 -2.71 -31.20
CA LEU A 35 -51.31 -2.20 -32.46
C LEU A 35 -51.05 -3.45 -33.29
N SER A 36 -51.78 -3.59 -34.41
CA SER A 36 -51.28 -4.46 -35.46
C SER A 36 -49.91 -3.90 -35.82
N ALA A 37 -48.88 -4.73 -35.73
CA ALA A 37 -47.62 -4.36 -36.35
C ALA A 37 -47.90 -4.15 -37.85
N GLN A 38 -47.28 -3.12 -38.39
CA GLN A 38 -47.39 -2.76 -39.79
C GLN A 38 -46.20 -3.42 -40.49
N VAL A 39 -46.46 -4.10 -41.61
CA VAL A 39 -45.37 -4.66 -42.43
C VAL A 39 -44.51 -3.50 -42.92
N LEU A 40 -43.20 -3.58 -42.69
CA LEU A 40 -42.21 -2.59 -43.10
C LEU A 40 -41.24 -3.22 -44.09
N ILE A 41 -40.60 -2.40 -44.93
CA ILE A 41 -39.38 -2.80 -45.64
C ILE A 41 -38.28 -2.90 -44.59
N ASN A 42 -37.57 -4.02 -44.50
CA ASN A 42 -36.60 -4.29 -43.44
C ASN A 42 -35.15 -4.28 -43.91
N GLU A 43 -34.91 -4.80 -45.11
CA GLU A 43 -33.61 -4.91 -45.73
C GLU A 43 -33.77 -4.78 -47.25
N VAL A 44 -32.86 -4.07 -47.92
CA VAL A 44 -32.80 -3.95 -49.39
C VAL A 44 -31.35 -4.03 -49.83
N ASP A 45 -31.07 -4.88 -50.82
CA ASP A 45 -29.75 -5.09 -51.43
C ASP A 45 -29.89 -4.86 -52.94
N ALA A 46 -29.30 -3.77 -53.45
CA ALA A 46 -29.44 -3.35 -54.85
C ALA A 46 -28.14 -3.53 -55.67
N ASP A 47 -26.99 -3.07 -55.17
CA ASP A 47 -25.68 -3.13 -55.86
C ASP A 47 -24.89 -4.41 -55.54
N THR A 48 -25.27 -5.55 -56.14
CA THR A 48 -24.63 -6.85 -55.88
C THR A 48 -23.47 -7.21 -56.85
N PRO A 49 -22.58 -8.17 -56.52
CA PRO A 49 -21.37 -8.47 -57.31
C PRO A 49 -21.55 -9.03 -58.74
N GLY A 50 -21.87 -8.15 -59.71
CA GLY A 50 -21.37 -8.24 -61.08
C GLY A 50 -22.22 -8.96 -62.13
N SER A 51 -23.31 -9.63 -61.75
CA SER A 51 -24.36 -10.05 -62.70
C SER A 51 -25.78 -9.94 -62.13
N ASP A 52 -25.90 -9.21 -61.02
CA ASP A 52 -27.15 -8.79 -60.38
C ASP A 52 -28.15 -9.96 -60.34
N ASP A 53 -27.66 -11.03 -59.69
CA ASP A 53 -28.34 -12.30 -59.43
C ASP A 53 -28.53 -12.58 -57.93
N MET A 54 -28.26 -11.58 -57.10
CA MET A 54 -28.39 -11.57 -55.64
C MET A 54 -29.23 -10.39 -55.08
N GLU A 55 -29.84 -9.55 -55.92
CA GLU A 55 -30.68 -8.42 -55.47
C GLU A 55 -31.88 -8.91 -54.63
N PHE A 56 -32.26 -8.19 -53.56
CA PHE A 56 -33.50 -8.48 -52.84
C PHE A 56 -34.11 -7.29 -52.05
N ILE A 57 -35.36 -7.48 -51.66
CA ILE A 57 -36.17 -6.64 -50.78
C ILE A 57 -36.80 -7.57 -49.74
N GLU A 58 -36.48 -7.37 -48.46
CA GLU A 58 -37.12 -8.04 -47.34
C GLU A 58 -38.20 -7.16 -46.73
N LEU A 59 -39.34 -7.77 -46.38
CA LEU A 59 -40.37 -7.19 -45.55
C LEU A 59 -40.37 -7.86 -44.16
N TYR A 60 -40.64 -7.09 -43.10
CA TYR A 60 -40.76 -7.59 -41.73
C TYR A 60 -42.07 -7.13 -41.09
N ASP A 61 -42.81 -8.05 -40.49
CA ASP A 61 -44.10 -7.80 -39.83
C ASP A 61 -44.00 -7.42 -38.34
N GLY A 62 -42.78 -7.18 -37.83
CA GLY A 62 -42.55 -6.88 -36.42
C GLY A 62 -42.35 -8.12 -35.53
N GLY A 63 -42.27 -9.32 -36.11
CA GLY A 63 -42.11 -10.58 -35.38
C GLY A 63 -43.44 -11.18 -34.94
N GLY A 64 -44.51 -10.91 -35.70
CA GLY A 64 -45.82 -11.55 -35.55
C GLY A 64 -45.84 -12.95 -36.18
N GLY A 65 -45.24 -13.09 -37.36
CA GLY A 65 -45.11 -14.32 -38.13
C GLY A 65 -46.41 -14.78 -38.77
N ASN A 66 -46.32 -15.39 -39.95
CA ASN A 66 -47.44 -15.92 -40.74
C ASN A 66 -48.50 -14.85 -41.08
N THR A 67 -48.08 -13.58 -41.17
CA THR A 67 -48.92 -12.43 -41.51
C THR A 67 -49.25 -12.47 -43.00
N PRO A 68 -50.52 -12.60 -43.41
CA PRO A 68 -50.89 -12.56 -44.82
C PRO A 68 -50.58 -11.20 -45.45
N LEU A 69 -50.10 -11.22 -46.68
CA LEU A 69 -49.74 -10.03 -47.45
C LEU A 69 -50.81 -9.68 -48.51
N ASP A 70 -51.98 -10.32 -48.45
CA ASP A 70 -53.13 -10.04 -49.32
C ASP A 70 -53.51 -8.56 -49.33
N GLY A 71 -53.64 -7.96 -50.52
CA GLY A 71 -53.92 -6.54 -50.73
C GLY A 71 -52.73 -5.60 -50.51
N LEU A 72 -51.50 -6.12 -50.50
CA LEU A 72 -50.26 -5.34 -50.47
C LEU A 72 -49.49 -5.45 -51.79
N VAL A 73 -48.77 -4.38 -52.15
CA VAL A 73 -47.94 -4.31 -53.36
C VAL A 73 -46.62 -3.59 -53.09
N VAL A 74 -45.51 -4.18 -53.55
CA VAL A 74 -44.19 -3.53 -53.60
C VAL A 74 -44.02 -2.87 -54.97
N VAL A 75 -43.67 -1.59 -55.00
CA VAL A 75 -43.54 -0.78 -56.22
C VAL A 75 -42.15 -0.15 -56.24
N LEU A 76 -41.48 -0.21 -57.40
CA LEU A 76 -40.15 0.33 -57.61
C LEU A 76 -40.22 1.59 -58.48
N PHE A 77 -39.64 2.69 -58.01
CA PHE A 77 -39.63 4.00 -58.67
C PHE A 77 -38.23 4.40 -59.12
N ASN A 78 -38.16 5.05 -60.29
CA ASN A 78 -36.90 5.51 -60.87
C ASN A 78 -36.65 7.00 -60.56
N GLY A 79 -35.47 7.35 -60.04
CA GLY A 79 -35.15 8.75 -59.70
C GLY A 79 -34.75 9.61 -60.90
N ALA A 80 -34.57 9.05 -62.10
CA ALA A 80 -34.33 9.88 -63.29
C ALA A 80 -35.62 10.57 -63.79
N ASP A 81 -36.81 10.08 -63.41
CA ASP A 81 -38.10 10.64 -63.86
C ASP A 81 -39.32 10.48 -62.91
N ASP A 82 -39.13 10.16 -61.63
CA ASP A 82 -40.18 10.09 -60.58
C ASP A 82 -41.30 9.06 -60.83
N GLN A 83 -41.08 8.05 -61.67
CA GLN A 83 -42.11 7.11 -62.12
C GLN A 83 -41.82 5.64 -61.77
N SER A 84 -42.88 4.85 -61.62
CA SER A 84 -42.77 3.41 -61.36
C SER A 84 -42.29 2.65 -62.60
N TYR A 85 -41.34 1.73 -62.40
CA TYR A 85 -40.83 0.85 -63.47
C TYR A 85 -41.12 -0.64 -63.22
N ARG A 86 -41.59 -1.00 -62.01
CA ARG A 86 -42.04 -2.35 -61.66
C ARG A 86 -43.00 -2.32 -60.48
N ALA A 87 -43.93 -3.28 -60.44
CA ALA A 87 -44.78 -3.54 -59.28
C ALA A 87 -44.92 -5.06 -59.08
N PHE A 88 -44.92 -5.49 -57.82
CA PHE A 88 -45.03 -6.88 -57.39
C PHE A 88 -46.20 -7.02 -56.43
N ASP A 89 -47.22 -7.75 -56.88
CA ASP A 89 -48.40 -8.14 -56.11
C ASP A 89 -48.04 -9.21 -55.07
N LEU A 90 -48.55 -9.07 -53.85
CA LEU A 90 -48.30 -9.97 -52.73
C LEU A 90 -49.51 -10.86 -52.37
N ASP A 91 -50.61 -10.80 -53.13
CA ASP A 91 -51.78 -11.66 -52.94
C ASP A 91 -51.41 -13.16 -52.91
N GLY A 92 -51.89 -13.87 -51.89
CA GLY A 92 -51.61 -15.29 -51.66
C GLY A 92 -50.30 -15.61 -50.94
N PHE A 93 -49.49 -14.62 -50.57
CA PHE A 93 -48.28 -14.78 -49.77
C PHE A 93 -48.49 -14.42 -48.29
N SER A 94 -47.54 -14.84 -47.44
CA SER A 94 -47.46 -14.44 -46.03
C SER A 94 -46.01 -14.38 -45.58
N THR A 95 -45.72 -13.67 -44.48
CA THR A 95 -44.44 -13.80 -43.79
C THR A 95 -44.22 -15.23 -43.25
N ASP A 96 -42.97 -15.55 -42.92
CA ASP A 96 -42.53 -16.81 -42.35
C ASP A 96 -42.86 -16.97 -40.84
N SER A 97 -42.23 -17.90 -40.13
CA SER A 97 -42.48 -18.10 -38.69
C SER A 97 -41.94 -17.00 -37.78
N ASP A 98 -40.94 -16.26 -38.22
CA ASP A 98 -40.17 -15.32 -37.40
C ASP A 98 -40.41 -13.85 -37.80
N GLY A 99 -41.13 -13.62 -38.91
CA GLY A 99 -41.76 -12.36 -39.30
C GLY A 99 -41.33 -11.81 -40.65
N PHE A 100 -40.54 -12.56 -41.43
CA PHE A 100 -39.86 -12.11 -42.65
C PHE A 100 -40.60 -12.52 -43.92
N PHE A 101 -40.38 -11.79 -45.02
CA PHE A 101 -40.77 -12.18 -46.37
C PHE A 101 -39.80 -11.60 -47.40
N VAL A 102 -39.20 -12.45 -48.24
CA VAL A 102 -38.13 -12.02 -49.16
C VAL A 102 -38.61 -12.05 -50.62
N LEU A 103 -38.64 -10.88 -51.26
CA LEU A 103 -38.67 -10.74 -52.71
C LEU A 103 -37.23 -10.66 -53.21
N GLY A 104 -36.74 -11.62 -53.99
CA GLY A 104 -35.32 -11.64 -54.37
C GLY A 104 -35.00 -12.40 -55.65
N ASN A 105 -33.80 -12.18 -56.18
CA ASN A 105 -33.29 -12.97 -57.30
C ASN A 105 -33.15 -14.45 -56.91
N ALA A 106 -33.13 -15.34 -57.92
CA ALA A 106 -33.09 -16.79 -57.69
C ALA A 106 -31.80 -17.33 -57.03
N GLY A 107 -30.76 -16.50 -56.84
CA GLY A 107 -29.55 -16.84 -56.08
C GLY A 107 -29.65 -16.57 -54.57
N VAL A 108 -30.56 -15.69 -54.15
CA VAL A 108 -30.70 -15.23 -52.77
C VAL A 108 -31.25 -16.33 -51.87
N ALA A 109 -30.79 -16.38 -50.62
CA ALA A 109 -31.29 -17.32 -49.62
C ALA A 109 -32.73 -16.97 -49.21
N ASN A 110 -33.51 -17.97 -48.82
CA ASN A 110 -34.84 -17.81 -48.19
C ASN A 110 -35.88 -17.00 -49.02
N VAL A 111 -35.70 -16.88 -50.34
CA VAL A 111 -36.67 -16.17 -51.22
C VAL A 111 -38.02 -16.86 -51.28
N ASP A 112 -39.06 -16.10 -50.94
CA ASP A 112 -40.47 -16.49 -51.07
C ASP A 112 -41.03 -16.14 -52.46
N LEU A 113 -40.70 -14.94 -52.96
CA LEU A 113 -41.13 -14.45 -54.27
C LEU A 113 -39.91 -14.15 -55.15
N VAL A 114 -39.64 -15.05 -56.10
CA VAL A 114 -38.52 -14.91 -57.05
C VAL A 114 -38.81 -13.83 -58.07
N ILE A 115 -38.03 -12.75 -58.03
CA ILE A 115 -38.06 -11.65 -59.00
C ILE A 115 -36.94 -11.83 -60.06
N PRO A 116 -37.11 -11.34 -61.31
CA PRO A 116 -36.05 -11.45 -62.33
C PRO A 116 -34.78 -10.70 -61.93
N ASN A 117 -33.61 -11.19 -62.34
CA ASN A 117 -32.35 -10.41 -62.31
C ASN A 117 -32.53 -9.02 -62.92
N ASN A 118 -31.77 -8.03 -62.41
CA ASN A 118 -31.92 -6.62 -62.76
C ASN A 118 -33.38 -6.19 -62.46
N SER A 119 -33.86 -6.49 -61.25
CA SER A 119 -35.16 -6.04 -60.75
C SER A 119 -35.11 -4.72 -60.05
N LEU A 120 -34.06 -4.46 -59.28
CA LEU A 120 -33.76 -3.17 -58.73
C LEU A 120 -32.91 -2.40 -59.78
N GLN A 121 -32.52 -1.18 -59.43
CA GLN A 121 -31.64 -0.36 -60.25
C GLN A 121 -30.61 0.32 -59.35
N ASN A 122 -29.40 0.49 -59.87
CA ASN A 122 -28.33 1.26 -59.24
C ASN A 122 -28.48 2.73 -59.64
N GLY A 123 -28.56 3.60 -58.64
CA GLY A 123 -28.82 5.02 -58.78
C GLY A 123 -29.64 5.51 -57.58
N ALA A 124 -29.96 6.80 -57.55
CA ALA A 124 -30.97 7.31 -56.63
C ALA A 124 -32.35 6.79 -57.05
N ASP A 125 -32.88 5.81 -56.33
CA ASP A 125 -34.11 5.07 -56.68
C ASP A 125 -34.92 4.75 -55.40
N ALA A 126 -36.12 4.18 -55.51
CA ALA A 126 -36.94 3.87 -54.33
C ALA A 126 -37.73 2.56 -54.41
N VAL A 127 -37.80 1.88 -53.25
CA VAL A 127 -38.71 0.77 -52.94
C VAL A 127 -39.84 1.30 -52.06
N ALA A 128 -41.09 1.06 -52.44
CA ALA A 128 -42.25 1.51 -51.67
C ALA A 128 -43.34 0.42 -51.56
N LEU A 129 -43.86 0.22 -50.35
CA LEU A 129 -44.90 -0.75 -50.01
C LEU A 129 -46.24 -0.01 -49.85
N TYR A 130 -47.31 -0.46 -50.52
CA TYR A 130 -48.63 0.16 -50.50
C TYR A 130 -49.73 -0.86 -50.15
N THR A 131 -50.91 -0.36 -49.77
CA THR A 131 -52.17 -1.12 -49.90
C THR A 131 -52.77 -0.93 -51.30
N GLY A 132 -52.90 -2.00 -52.08
CA GLY A 132 -53.30 -1.96 -53.48
C GLY A 132 -52.92 -3.23 -54.25
N ASP A 133 -53.18 -3.22 -55.55
CA ASP A 133 -52.87 -4.29 -56.51
C ASP A 133 -51.75 -3.81 -57.47
N ALA A 134 -50.91 -4.70 -58.02
CA ALA A 134 -49.89 -4.30 -59.00
C ALA A 134 -50.48 -3.63 -60.27
N SER A 135 -51.74 -3.87 -60.58
CA SER A 135 -52.49 -3.20 -61.65
C SER A 135 -52.95 -1.77 -61.32
N ASP A 136 -52.88 -1.33 -60.05
CA ASP A 136 -52.99 0.09 -59.67
C ASP A 136 -51.71 0.88 -60.03
N PHE A 137 -50.57 0.18 -60.19
CA PHE A 137 -49.25 0.75 -60.48
C PHE A 137 -48.65 0.22 -61.80
N PRO A 138 -49.29 0.43 -62.97
CA PRO A 138 -48.65 0.17 -64.25
C PRO A 138 -47.36 1.01 -64.38
N ASN A 139 -46.42 0.56 -65.20
CA ASN A 139 -45.23 1.36 -65.54
C ASN A 139 -45.61 2.77 -66.00
N ASP A 140 -44.70 3.71 -65.72
CA ASP A 140 -44.85 5.15 -65.96
C ASP A 140 -45.89 5.82 -65.00
N THR A 141 -46.21 5.20 -63.85
CA THR A 141 -47.07 5.81 -62.82
C THR A 141 -46.26 6.75 -61.92
N PRO A 142 -46.62 8.04 -61.80
CA PRO A 142 -45.89 8.97 -60.95
C PRO A 142 -45.94 8.62 -59.45
N VAL A 143 -44.88 8.98 -58.73
CA VAL A 143 -44.75 8.85 -57.27
C VAL A 143 -45.96 9.40 -56.49
N THR A 144 -46.40 8.68 -55.47
CA THR A 144 -47.62 9.01 -54.70
C THR A 144 -47.49 8.60 -53.23
N THR A 145 -48.19 9.31 -52.34
CA THR A 145 -48.30 8.97 -50.91
C THR A 145 -49.70 8.47 -50.54
N SER A 146 -50.61 8.33 -51.51
CA SER A 146 -51.90 7.65 -51.28
C SER A 146 -51.66 6.16 -51.05
N ASN A 147 -52.32 5.59 -50.02
CA ASN A 147 -52.22 4.18 -49.63
C ASN A 147 -50.82 3.66 -49.22
N LEU A 148 -49.80 4.52 -49.18
CA LEU A 148 -48.42 4.19 -48.85
C LEU A 148 -48.30 3.69 -47.40
N ILE A 149 -47.69 2.52 -47.22
CA ILE A 149 -47.37 1.92 -45.93
C ILE A 149 -45.96 2.36 -45.49
N ASP A 150 -44.95 2.03 -46.29
CA ASP A 150 -43.54 2.22 -45.95
C ASP A 150 -42.73 2.47 -47.24
N ALA A 151 -41.56 3.10 -47.11
CA ALA A 151 -40.67 3.35 -48.23
C ALA A 151 -39.22 3.45 -47.79
N LEU A 152 -38.32 3.03 -48.69
CA LEU A 152 -36.90 3.30 -48.68
C LEU A 152 -36.56 4.02 -49.99
N VAL A 153 -35.95 5.20 -49.89
CA VAL A 153 -35.26 5.85 -51.02
C VAL A 153 -33.77 5.61 -50.78
N TYR A 154 -33.07 5.04 -51.76
CA TYR A 154 -31.70 4.56 -51.63
C TYR A 154 -30.80 5.08 -52.77
N ASP A 155 -29.48 4.99 -52.63
CA ASP A 155 -28.54 5.27 -53.72
C ASP A 155 -27.21 4.50 -53.67
N THR A 156 -26.44 4.62 -54.75
CA THR A 156 -25.13 3.96 -54.95
C THR A 156 -23.96 4.98 -54.95
N SER A 157 -23.99 5.94 -54.03
CA SER A 157 -23.15 7.16 -54.02
C SER A 157 -23.50 8.21 -55.07
N ASP A 158 -24.79 8.36 -55.32
CA ASP A 158 -25.34 9.39 -56.19
C ASP A 158 -25.67 10.66 -55.38
N ALA A 159 -26.71 11.40 -55.76
CA ALA A 159 -27.20 12.57 -55.01
C ALA A 159 -28.65 12.36 -54.59
N ASP A 160 -29.04 12.93 -53.45
CA ASP A 160 -30.41 12.93 -52.92
C ASP A 160 -31.43 13.33 -54.00
N ASP A 161 -32.35 12.42 -54.36
CA ASP A 161 -33.44 12.78 -55.27
C ASP A 161 -34.61 13.44 -54.51
N ALA A 162 -34.87 14.70 -54.88
CA ALA A 162 -35.86 15.53 -54.20
C ALA A 162 -37.32 15.23 -54.59
N GLY A 163 -37.54 14.42 -55.64
CA GLY A 163 -38.86 13.94 -56.04
C GLY A 163 -39.24 12.68 -55.27
N LEU A 164 -38.38 11.66 -55.28
CA LEU A 164 -38.56 10.40 -54.56
C LEU A 164 -38.60 10.58 -53.03
N LEU A 165 -37.85 11.54 -52.46
CA LEU A 165 -37.90 11.88 -51.03
C LEU A 165 -39.30 12.25 -50.51
N VAL A 166 -40.29 12.53 -51.37
CA VAL A 166 -41.71 12.67 -50.98
C VAL A 166 -42.28 11.39 -50.36
N LEU A 167 -41.70 10.23 -50.68
CA LEU A 167 -42.07 8.93 -50.11
C LEU A 167 -41.70 8.80 -48.63
N LEU A 168 -40.77 9.60 -48.10
CA LEU A 168 -40.33 9.53 -46.71
C LEU A 168 -41.10 10.51 -45.79
N ASN A 169 -40.88 10.39 -44.48
CA ASN A 169 -41.30 11.41 -43.52
C ASN A 169 -40.34 12.62 -43.53
N PRO A 170 -40.78 13.81 -43.07
CA PRO A 170 -39.94 15.01 -43.14
C PRO A 170 -38.62 14.90 -42.37
N ASN A 171 -37.52 15.26 -43.04
CA ASN A 171 -36.12 15.21 -42.57
C ASN A 171 -35.48 13.81 -42.51
N GLU A 172 -36.14 12.77 -43.02
CA GLU A 172 -35.54 11.44 -43.20
C GLU A 172 -34.69 11.41 -44.48
N PRO A 173 -33.46 10.85 -44.47
CA PRO A 173 -32.52 10.92 -45.59
C PRO A 173 -32.74 9.84 -46.67
N GLN A 174 -32.17 10.06 -47.86
CA GLN A 174 -31.88 8.98 -48.80
C GLN A 174 -30.74 8.11 -48.24
N VAL A 175 -30.78 6.79 -48.49
CA VAL A 175 -29.85 5.83 -47.88
C VAL A 175 -28.84 5.31 -48.91
N ASN A 176 -27.59 5.76 -48.81
CA ASN A 176 -26.50 5.32 -49.68
C ASN A 176 -25.96 3.95 -49.24
N GLU A 177 -26.14 2.93 -50.08
CA GLU A 177 -25.70 1.54 -49.87
C GLU A 177 -24.17 1.41 -49.74
N ASN A 178 -23.44 2.33 -50.37
CA ASN A 178 -21.99 2.41 -50.29
C ASN A 178 -21.49 3.26 -49.10
N ALA A 179 -22.35 3.72 -48.19
CA ALA A 179 -21.92 4.49 -47.02
C ALA A 179 -21.05 3.66 -46.04
N GLY A 180 -21.18 2.33 -46.06
CA GLY A 180 -20.26 1.39 -45.39
C GLY A 180 -18.90 1.23 -46.10
N GLY A 181 -18.77 1.71 -47.34
CA GLY A 181 -17.54 1.67 -48.15
C GLY A 181 -17.34 0.41 -49.00
N ASP A 182 -18.29 -0.51 -49.02
CA ASP A 182 -18.26 -1.74 -49.82
C ASP A 182 -19.70 -2.19 -50.15
N ALA A 183 -20.43 -1.42 -50.98
CA ALA A 183 -21.82 -1.73 -51.37
C ALA A 183 -21.99 -3.17 -51.88
N ALA A 184 -21.05 -3.63 -52.70
CA ALA A 184 -21.02 -4.99 -53.26
C ALA A 184 -21.02 -6.13 -52.22
N LEU A 185 -20.87 -5.86 -50.93
CA LEU A 185 -20.95 -6.85 -49.85
C LEU A 185 -21.89 -6.44 -48.71
N ASN A 186 -22.63 -5.33 -48.83
CA ASN A 186 -23.49 -4.79 -47.77
C ASN A 186 -24.83 -4.27 -48.32
N SER A 187 -25.91 -4.63 -47.65
CA SER A 187 -27.27 -4.19 -47.93
C SER A 187 -27.69 -3.05 -47.00
N ASN A 188 -28.77 -2.36 -47.35
CA ASN A 188 -29.42 -1.35 -46.52
C ASN A 188 -30.39 -2.02 -45.52
N GLN A 189 -29.97 -2.17 -44.26
CA GLN A 189 -30.73 -2.83 -43.18
C GLN A 189 -31.34 -1.84 -42.17
N ARG A 190 -32.63 -1.96 -41.84
CA ARG A 190 -33.21 -1.39 -40.59
C ARG A 190 -32.54 -2.04 -39.39
N PHE A 191 -31.97 -1.24 -38.49
CA PHE A 191 -31.17 -1.78 -37.40
C PHE A 191 -31.60 -1.31 -36.00
N PRO A 192 -32.06 -2.22 -35.11
CA PRO A 192 -32.48 -3.61 -35.38
C PRO A 192 -33.74 -3.70 -36.26
N ASN A 193 -34.19 -4.92 -36.62
CA ASN A 193 -35.37 -5.15 -37.46
C ASN A 193 -36.57 -4.26 -37.12
N GLY A 194 -37.17 -3.64 -38.14
CA GLY A 194 -38.34 -2.77 -37.99
C GLY A 194 -38.10 -1.46 -37.21
N SER A 195 -36.83 -1.09 -36.93
CA SER A 195 -36.49 0.19 -36.27
C SER A 195 -36.95 1.41 -37.08
N GLY A 196 -37.06 2.55 -36.41
CA GLY A 196 -37.49 3.82 -37.00
C GLY A 196 -38.99 3.89 -37.28
N GLY A 197 -39.59 2.80 -37.78
CA GLY A 197 -40.99 2.72 -38.18
C GLY A 197 -41.24 3.24 -39.60
N ALA A 198 -42.51 3.16 -40.00
CA ALA A 198 -42.98 3.49 -41.35
C ALA A 198 -42.47 4.85 -41.87
N ARG A 199 -41.80 4.81 -43.02
CA ARG A 199 -41.28 5.94 -43.82
C ARG A 199 -40.17 6.74 -43.13
N ASN A 200 -39.54 6.15 -42.11
CA ASN A 200 -38.30 6.66 -41.49
C ASN A 200 -37.11 5.80 -41.95
N THR A 201 -36.04 6.45 -42.41
CA THR A 201 -34.83 5.84 -42.95
C THR A 201 -33.59 6.12 -42.10
N SER A 202 -33.66 7.06 -41.16
CA SER A 202 -32.57 7.43 -40.23
C SER A 202 -32.08 6.32 -39.28
N THR A 203 -32.67 5.12 -39.35
CA THR A 203 -32.21 3.91 -38.64
C THR A 203 -31.75 2.79 -39.58
N TYR A 204 -31.52 3.08 -40.86
CA TYR A 204 -30.86 2.15 -41.76
C TYR A 204 -29.33 2.20 -41.59
N THR A 205 -28.67 1.08 -41.82
CA THR A 205 -27.21 0.93 -41.80
C THR A 205 -26.78 -0.04 -42.90
N GLN A 206 -25.51 0.05 -43.30
CA GLN A 206 -24.92 -0.80 -44.34
C GLN A 206 -24.20 -1.98 -43.65
N LEU A 207 -24.70 -3.20 -43.83
CA LEU A 207 -24.19 -4.43 -43.19
C LEU A 207 -24.31 -5.63 -44.14
N PRO A 208 -23.56 -6.73 -43.89
CA PRO A 208 -23.63 -7.93 -44.74
C PRO A 208 -25.03 -8.56 -44.76
N PRO A 209 -25.54 -8.98 -45.94
CA PRO A 209 -26.95 -9.26 -46.11
C PRO A 209 -27.49 -10.47 -45.32
N THR A 210 -28.71 -10.32 -44.79
CA THR A 210 -29.38 -11.28 -43.87
C THR A 210 -30.77 -11.76 -44.31
N PRO A 211 -31.04 -12.04 -45.61
CA PRO A 211 -32.39 -12.35 -46.10
C PRO A 211 -33.03 -13.56 -45.40
N GLY A 212 -34.21 -13.36 -44.82
CA GLY A 212 -34.93 -14.36 -44.02
C GLY A 212 -34.30 -14.62 -42.66
N ALA A 213 -33.62 -13.63 -42.09
CA ALA A 213 -32.97 -13.69 -40.78
C ALA A 213 -32.96 -12.30 -40.09
N ALA A 214 -32.51 -12.25 -38.84
CA ALA A 214 -32.47 -11.00 -38.09
C ALA A 214 -31.19 -10.19 -38.34
N ASN A 215 -31.35 -8.88 -38.49
CA ASN A 215 -30.27 -7.89 -38.55
C ASN A 215 -29.65 -7.79 -37.14
N LEU A 216 -28.58 -8.55 -36.89
CA LEU A 216 -28.01 -8.79 -35.56
C LEU A 216 -26.87 -7.84 -35.21
N VAL A 217 -26.78 -7.48 -33.92
CA VAL A 217 -25.59 -6.83 -33.36
C VAL A 217 -24.44 -7.83 -33.27
N VAL A 218 -23.39 -7.59 -34.04
CA VAL A 218 -22.08 -8.24 -33.83
C VAL A 218 -21.54 -7.76 -32.48
N GLN A 219 -21.28 -8.72 -31.58
CA GLN A 219 -20.76 -8.44 -30.24
C GLN A 219 -19.54 -9.30 -29.93
N TRP A 220 -18.58 -8.70 -29.24
CA TRP A 220 -17.28 -9.28 -28.90
C TRP A 220 -17.07 -9.42 -27.40
N SER A 221 -16.35 -10.47 -26.99
CA SER A 221 -15.96 -10.68 -25.59
C SER A 221 -14.59 -10.07 -25.29
N LEU A 222 -14.46 -9.46 -24.11
CA LEU A 222 -13.20 -8.90 -23.60
C LEU A 222 -12.79 -9.61 -22.31
N THR A 223 -11.82 -10.51 -22.42
CA THR A 223 -11.25 -11.24 -21.29
C THR A 223 -10.02 -10.50 -20.75
N THR A 224 -10.00 -10.21 -19.46
CA THR A 224 -8.86 -9.55 -18.79
C THR A 224 -8.32 -10.42 -17.66
N SER A 225 -6.99 -10.54 -17.57
CA SER A 225 -6.31 -11.29 -16.50
C SER A 225 -5.13 -10.51 -15.90
N VAL A 226 -4.59 -11.00 -14.77
CA VAL A 226 -3.46 -10.39 -14.06
C VAL A 226 -2.35 -11.40 -13.82
N SER A 227 -1.09 -10.98 -13.98
CA SER A 227 0.09 -11.84 -13.81
C SER A 227 1.22 -11.10 -13.09
N PRO A 228 1.68 -11.56 -11.90
CA PRO A 228 1.22 -12.75 -11.18
C PRO A 228 -0.19 -12.59 -10.61
N ALA A 229 -0.84 -13.73 -10.34
CA ALA A 229 -2.13 -13.75 -9.65
C ALA A 229 -2.03 -13.05 -8.28
N GLY A 230 -2.85 -12.04 -8.04
CA GLY A 230 -2.80 -11.21 -6.83
C GLY A 230 -1.83 -10.03 -6.88
N GLY A 231 -1.11 -9.79 -7.98
CA GLY A 231 -0.27 -8.60 -8.15
C GLY A 231 -1.04 -7.29 -8.35
N GLY A 232 -2.32 -7.37 -8.75
CA GLY A 232 -3.20 -6.23 -8.95
C GLY A 232 -4.59 -6.66 -9.43
N SER A 233 -5.35 -5.70 -9.94
CA SER A 233 -6.64 -5.89 -10.61
C SER A 233 -6.71 -5.10 -11.92
N VAL A 234 -7.75 -5.37 -12.72
CA VAL A 234 -8.12 -4.62 -13.91
C VAL A 234 -9.55 -4.11 -13.74
N THR A 235 -9.79 -2.84 -14.04
CA THR A 235 -11.12 -2.27 -14.23
C THR A 235 -11.39 -2.03 -15.71
N ARG A 236 -12.66 -2.14 -16.12
CA ARG A 236 -13.17 -1.89 -17.47
C ARG A 236 -14.21 -0.76 -17.40
N ASP A 237 -14.20 0.17 -18.34
CA ASP A 237 -15.26 1.17 -18.51
C ASP A 237 -15.59 1.34 -20.00
N PRO A 238 -16.81 1.00 -20.47
CA PRO A 238 -17.89 0.37 -19.71
C PRO A 238 -17.55 -1.07 -19.28
N ASP A 239 -18.13 -1.53 -18.17
CA ASP A 239 -18.00 -2.92 -17.72
C ASP A 239 -19.19 -3.77 -18.23
N LYS A 240 -19.02 -4.43 -19.39
CA LYS A 240 -20.05 -5.26 -20.03
C LYS A 240 -19.67 -6.76 -20.03
N SER A 241 -20.63 -7.62 -20.33
CA SER A 241 -20.41 -9.05 -20.62
C SER A 241 -19.96 -9.30 -22.07
N ALA A 242 -20.41 -8.46 -22.99
CA ALA A 242 -20.00 -8.38 -24.38
C ALA A 242 -20.14 -6.91 -24.84
N TYR A 243 -19.40 -6.55 -25.87
CA TYR A 243 -19.25 -5.19 -26.37
C TYR A 243 -19.66 -5.13 -27.85
N ASP A 244 -20.23 -4.01 -28.28
CA ASP A 244 -20.73 -3.87 -29.65
C ASP A 244 -19.55 -3.66 -30.62
N ASP A 245 -19.67 -4.05 -31.90
CA ASP A 245 -18.58 -3.86 -32.86
C ASP A 245 -18.16 -2.38 -32.99
N GLY A 246 -16.85 -2.13 -32.99
CA GLY A 246 -16.26 -0.79 -32.95
C GLY A 246 -16.32 -0.10 -31.58
N GLU A 247 -16.94 -0.68 -30.54
CA GLU A 247 -17.01 -0.07 -29.21
C GLU A 247 -15.62 0.07 -28.58
N SER A 248 -15.36 1.23 -27.97
CA SER A 248 -14.12 1.49 -27.24
C SER A 248 -14.29 1.24 -25.74
N VAL A 249 -13.36 0.49 -25.16
CA VAL A 249 -13.33 0.15 -23.72
C VAL A 249 -12.05 0.66 -23.10
N ASP A 250 -12.18 1.49 -22.07
CA ASP A 250 -11.05 1.93 -21.26
C ASP A 250 -10.73 0.86 -20.21
N LEU A 251 -9.46 0.44 -20.18
CA LEU A 251 -8.89 -0.48 -19.21
C LEU A 251 -7.92 0.26 -18.32
N THR A 252 -7.97 -0.01 -17.01
CA THR A 252 -6.97 0.50 -16.06
C THR A 252 -6.47 -0.62 -15.17
N ALA A 253 -5.14 -0.77 -15.11
CA ALA A 253 -4.44 -1.70 -14.26
C ALA A 253 -4.14 -1.06 -12.90
N ILE A 254 -4.60 -1.68 -11.82
CA ILE A 254 -4.45 -1.18 -10.45
C ILE A 254 -3.54 -2.15 -9.68
N PRO A 255 -2.28 -1.78 -9.37
CA PRO A 255 -1.41 -2.61 -8.56
C PRO A 255 -1.94 -2.80 -7.14
N ASN A 256 -1.72 -3.99 -6.57
CA ASN A 256 -1.92 -4.21 -5.14
C ASN A 256 -0.72 -3.65 -4.34
N ALA A 257 -0.91 -3.48 -3.03
CA ALA A 257 0.18 -3.03 -2.15
C ALA A 257 1.42 -3.93 -2.27
N GLY A 258 2.59 -3.30 -2.43
CA GLY A 258 3.86 -3.97 -2.68
C GLY A 258 4.11 -4.43 -4.12
N PHE A 259 3.24 -4.06 -5.08
CA PHE A 259 3.42 -4.31 -6.51
C PHE A 259 3.41 -3.02 -7.33
N GLU A 260 4.09 -3.05 -8.47
CA GLU A 260 4.05 -2.03 -9.52
C GLU A 260 3.51 -2.62 -10.83
N PHE A 261 2.89 -1.78 -11.66
CA PHE A 261 2.47 -2.17 -13.01
C PHE A 261 3.67 -2.15 -13.97
N VAL A 262 3.76 -3.15 -14.84
CA VAL A 262 4.87 -3.31 -15.81
C VAL A 262 4.39 -3.02 -17.22
N ASN A 263 3.42 -3.79 -17.73
CA ASN A 263 2.87 -3.63 -19.08
C ASN A 263 1.56 -4.39 -19.27
N TRP A 264 0.79 -3.97 -20.28
CA TRP A 264 -0.25 -4.77 -20.92
C TRP A 264 0.36 -5.70 -21.96
N ALA A 265 -0.21 -6.90 -22.13
CA ALA A 265 0.10 -7.84 -23.21
C ALA A 265 -1.17 -8.59 -23.64
N GLY A 266 -1.12 -9.27 -24.78
CA GLY A 266 -2.26 -9.96 -25.39
C GLY A 266 -2.78 -9.22 -26.61
N ASP A 267 -4.09 -9.30 -26.86
CA ASP A 267 -4.72 -8.93 -28.14
C ASP A 267 -4.95 -7.41 -28.29
N LEU A 268 -3.90 -6.62 -28.09
CA LEU A 268 -3.88 -5.15 -28.11
C LEU A 268 -4.03 -4.50 -29.50
N GLY A 269 -4.05 -5.29 -30.58
CA GLY A 269 -3.94 -4.77 -31.96
C GLY A 269 -2.58 -4.15 -32.29
N GLY A 270 -1.60 -4.22 -31.39
CA GLY A 270 -0.30 -3.56 -31.51
C GLY A 270 0.75 -4.13 -30.55
N ALA A 271 1.77 -3.32 -30.24
CA ALA A 271 2.81 -3.70 -29.26
C ALA A 271 2.32 -3.53 -27.80
N ASN A 272 2.95 -4.25 -26.88
CA ASN A 272 2.73 -4.11 -25.44
C ASN A 272 2.83 -2.66 -24.97
N SER A 273 1.83 -2.15 -24.25
CA SER A 273 1.82 -0.81 -23.66
C SER A 273 2.36 -0.84 -22.22
N THR A 274 3.18 0.15 -21.83
CA THR A 274 3.60 0.39 -20.44
C THR A 274 2.76 1.46 -19.74
N ASP A 275 1.70 1.96 -20.37
CA ASP A 275 0.73 2.85 -19.72
C ASP A 275 -0.25 2.01 -18.89
N PRO A 276 -0.45 2.27 -17.58
CA PRO A 276 -1.45 1.56 -16.78
C PRO A 276 -2.89 1.77 -17.26
N SER A 277 -3.18 2.85 -18.00
CA SER A 277 -4.49 3.10 -18.61
C SER A 277 -4.40 3.02 -20.14
N ILE A 278 -5.27 2.23 -20.78
CA ILE A 278 -5.33 2.09 -22.24
C ILE A 278 -6.79 2.02 -22.72
N THR A 279 -7.05 2.50 -23.93
CA THR A 279 -8.32 2.28 -24.64
C THR A 279 -8.17 1.14 -25.64
N VAL A 280 -9.15 0.25 -25.72
CA VAL A 280 -9.19 -0.91 -26.62
C VAL A 280 -10.47 -0.86 -27.45
N VAL A 281 -10.36 -0.88 -28.78
CA VAL A 281 -11.50 -0.97 -29.69
C VAL A 281 -11.87 -2.44 -29.89
N MET A 282 -13.15 -2.78 -29.78
CA MET A 282 -13.65 -4.15 -29.91
C MET A 282 -14.05 -4.44 -31.37
N ASP A 283 -13.15 -5.11 -32.09
CA ASP A 283 -13.27 -5.50 -33.50
C ASP A 283 -13.18 -7.04 -33.71
N GLN A 284 -12.99 -7.77 -32.60
CA GLN A 284 -12.90 -9.23 -32.47
C GLN A 284 -12.94 -9.59 -30.98
N ASP A 285 -13.08 -10.87 -30.64
CA ASP A 285 -12.82 -11.36 -29.28
C ASP A 285 -11.36 -11.05 -28.85
N ARG A 286 -11.18 -10.43 -27.67
CA ARG A 286 -9.85 -10.04 -27.17
C ARG A 286 -9.53 -10.61 -25.79
N SER A 287 -8.28 -11.06 -25.62
CA SER A 287 -7.72 -11.54 -24.36
C SER A 287 -6.48 -10.73 -23.96
N LEU A 288 -6.56 -9.99 -22.85
CA LEU A 288 -5.50 -9.11 -22.35
C LEU A 288 -5.01 -9.52 -20.95
N THR A 289 -3.73 -9.28 -20.68
CA THR A 289 -3.08 -9.51 -19.38
C THR A 289 -2.41 -8.23 -18.90
N ALA A 290 -2.74 -7.79 -17.69
CA ALA A 290 -1.95 -6.79 -16.96
C ALA A 290 -0.82 -7.48 -16.20
N HIS A 291 0.42 -7.11 -16.51
CA HIS A 291 1.62 -7.61 -15.83
C HIS A 291 2.03 -6.69 -14.69
N PHE A 292 2.35 -7.28 -13.55
CA PHE A 292 2.81 -6.59 -12.34
C PHE A 292 4.14 -7.20 -11.84
N ALA A 293 4.98 -6.39 -11.21
CA ALA A 293 6.20 -6.83 -10.53
C ALA A 293 6.09 -6.55 -9.02
N ALA A 294 6.65 -7.42 -8.19
CA ALA A 294 6.75 -7.17 -6.76
C ALA A 294 7.87 -6.15 -6.51
N ILE A 295 7.54 -5.03 -5.87
CA ILE A 295 8.50 -3.96 -5.58
C ILE A 295 9.58 -4.50 -4.63
N GLN A 296 10.83 -4.20 -4.93
CA GLN A 296 11.99 -4.56 -4.11
C GLN A 296 12.70 -3.29 -3.65
N ARG A 297 13.00 -3.22 -2.36
CA ARG A 297 13.78 -2.13 -1.76
C ARG A 297 15.17 -2.60 -1.35
N LYS A 298 16.14 -1.71 -1.43
CA LYS A 298 17.51 -1.94 -1.00
C LYS A 298 17.80 -1.24 0.33
N LEU A 299 18.39 -1.97 1.26
CA LEU A 299 19.02 -1.41 2.44
C LEU A 299 20.55 -1.33 2.22
N THR A 300 21.13 -0.16 2.47
CA THR A 300 22.58 0.06 2.46
C THR A 300 23.02 0.46 3.86
N ILE A 301 24.03 -0.24 4.41
CA ILE A 301 24.52 -0.03 5.77
C ILE A 301 25.99 0.36 5.73
N THR A 302 26.34 1.39 6.49
CA THR A 302 27.73 1.86 6.69
C THR A 302 28.08 1.83 8.17
N VAL A 303 29.36 1.58 8.48
CA VAL A 303 29.92 1.69 9.84
C VAL A 303 30.95 2.81 9.84
N SER A 304 30.88 3.70 10.83
CA SER A 304 31.75 4.87 10.96
C SER A 304 32.29 5.05 12.39
N PRO A 305 33.62 5.06 12.61
CA PRO A 305 34.67 4.81 11.63
C PRO A 305 34.70 3.34 11.19
N ALA A 306 35.14 3.08 9.96
CA ALA A 306 35.10 1.73 9.38
C ALA A 306 35.90 0.72 10.22
N GLY A 307 35.25 -0.39 10.59
CA GLY A 307 35.82 -1.44 11.46
C GLY A 307 35.64 -1.21 12.96
N ALA A 308 34.95 -0.16 13.40
CA ALA A 308 34.63 0.07 14.82
C ALA A 308 33.57 -0.88 15.41
N GLY A 309 32.88 -1.65 14.57
CA GLY A 309 31.89 -2.65 14.94
C GLY A 309 31.24 -3.25 13.70
N ASP A 310 30.33 -4.19 13.91
CA ASP A 310 29.45 -4.77 12.90
C ASP A 310 27.99 -4.30 13.10
N VAL A 311 27.17 -4.53 12.07
CA VAL A 311 25.70 -4.41 12.15
C VAL A 311 25.08 -5.73 11.72
N VAL A 312 24.34 -6.36 12.63
CA VAL A 312 23.51 -7.54 12.36
C VAL A 312 22.20 -7.07 11.72
N VAL A 313 21.79 -7.75 10.64
CA VAL A 313 20.56 -7.49 9.89
C VAL A 313 19.66 -8.71 10.00
N ASP A 314 18.42 -8.53 10.44
CA ASP A 314 17.42 -9.60 10.50
C ASP A 314 16.09 -9.14 9.87
N PRO A 315 15.59 -9.78 8.79
CA PRO A 315 16.20 -10.90 8.06
C PRO A 315 17.39 -10.45 7.21
N ASN A 316 18.48 -11.22 7.21
CA ASN A 316 19.66 -10.92 6.39
C ASN A 316 19.38 -11.19 4.90
N LYS A 317 19.18 -10.13 4.11
CA LYS A 317 18.89 -10.18 2.66
C LYS A 317 19.61 -9.07 1.89
N THR A 318 19.77 -9.27 0.58
CA THR A 318 20.28 -8.25 -0.36
C THR A 318 19.22 -7.26 -0.85
N SER A 319 17.94 -7.65 -0.78
CA SER A 319 16.77 -6.82 -1.06
C SER A 319 15.60 -7.29 -0.20
N PHE A 320 14.65 -6.38 0.00
CA PHE A 320 13.48 -6.57 0.87
C PHE A 320 12.21 -6.33 0.07
N ALA A 321 11.11 -6.99 0.43
CA ALA A 321 9.81 -6.64 -0.14
C ALA A 321 9.38 -5.24 0.33
N ASP A 322 8.61 -4.54 -0.50
CA ASP A 322 8.03 -3.27 -0.10
C ASP A 322 7.12 -3.42 1.13
N GLY A 323 7.34 -2.55 2.13
CA GLY A 323 6.70 -2.65 3.45
C GLY A 323 7.27 -3.73 4.37
N GLU A 324 8.32 -4.46 3.99
CA GLU A 324 8.93 -5.48 4.87
C GLU A 324 9.64 -4.83 6.08
N THR A 325 9.42 -5.41 7.26
CA THR A 325 10.09 -4.99 8.51
C THR A 325 11.48 -5.60 8.62
N VAL A 326 12.47 -4.78 9.00
CA VAL A 326 13.87 -5.19 9.19
C VAL A 326 14.37 -4.69 10.54
N HIS A 327 15.02 -5.56 11.31
CA HIS A 327 15.68 -5.23 12.56
C HIS A 327 17.19 -5.09 12.33
N LEU A 328 17.78 -4.02 12.88
CA LEU A 328 19.22 -3.76 12.85
C LEU A 328 19.75 -3.68 14.28
N THR A 329 20.83 -4.40 14.58
CA THR A 329 21.47 -4.42 15.90
C THR A 329 22.97 -4.23 15.75
N VAL A 330 23.57 -3.31 16.50
CA VAL A 330 25.04 -3.11 16.47
C VAL A 330 25.79 -4.16 17.29
N ALA A 331 27.04 -4.39 16.90
CA ALA A 331 28.03 -5.12 17.70
C ALA A 331 29.35 -4.32 17.69
N PRO A 332 29.61 -3.45 18.69
CA PRO A 332 30.86 -2.71 18.81
C PRO A 332 32.07 -3.66 18.88
N HIS A 333 33.19 -3.26 18.27
CA HIS A 333 34.48 -3.91 18.46
C HIS A 333 35.23 -3.34 19.67
N ALA A 334 36.14 -4.14 20.23
CA ALA A 334 36.91 -3.77 21.41
C ALA A 334 37.64 -2.42 21.25
N GLY A 335 37.40 -1.49 22.18
CA GLY A 335 37.91 -0.11 22.14
C GLY A 335 36.93 0.93 21.61
N PHE A 336 35.81 0.50 21.03
CA PHE A 336 34.71 1.36 20.57
C PHE A 336 33.42 1.08 21.34
N PHE A 337 32.52 2.06 21.30
CA PHE A 337 31.14 1.98 21.77
C PHE A 337 30.20 2.54 20.72
N PHE A 338 28.93 2.17 20.77
CA PHE A 338 27.92 2.68 19.85
C PHE A 338 27.48 4.09 20.25
N ASP A 339 27.46 5.01 19.28
CA ASP A 339 27.21 6.44 19.51
C ASP A 339 25.80 6.85 19.08
N HIS A 340 25.45 6.60 17.81
CA HIS A 340 24.09 6.73 17.27
C HIS A 340 23.94 6.12 15.87
N TRP A 341 22.69 5.89 15.45
CA TRP A 341 22.32 5.65 14.06
C TRP A 341 22.06 6.97 13.33
N ALA A 342 22.53 7.08 12.09
CA ALA A 342 22.27 8.22 11.20
C ALA A 342 21.75 7.74 9.83
N GLY A 343 21.21 8.67 9.04
CA GLY A 343 20.59 8.37 7.74
C GLY A 343 19.12 8.00 7.86
N ASP A 344 18.66 7.08 7.00
CA ASP A 344 17.24 6.83 6.75
C ASP A 344 16.57 5.92 7.81
N ILE A 345 16.66 6.30 9.08
CA ILE A 345 16.10 5.55 10.22
C ILE A 345 14.65 5.90 10.58
N GLY A 346 14.06 6.89 9.90
CA GLY A 346 12.67 7.32 10.13
C GLY A 346 12.45 7.87 11.53
N THR A 347 11.62 7.19 12.32
CA THR A 347 11.25 7.57 13.71
C THR A 347 11.90 6.68 14.78
N ALA A 348 12.81 5.78 14.41
CA ALA A 348 13.53 4.96 15.38
C ALA A 348 14.43 5.82 16.30
N ASN A 349 14.64 5.40 17.55
CA ASN A 349 15.56 6.07 18.47
C ASN A 349 17.00 5.98 17.94
N PRO A 350 17.68 7.10 17.63
CA PRO A 350 19.05 7.06 17.13
C PRO A 350 20.04 6.38 18.10
N LYS A 351 19.79 6.44 19.41
CA LYS A 351 20.69 5.87 20.43
C LYS A 351 20.39 4.42 20.83
N ALA A 352 19.32 3.80 20.31
CA ALA A 352 19.01 2.42 20.67
C ALA A 352 19.98 1.42 20.00
N PHE A 353 20.52 0.49 20.79
CA PHE A 353 21.45 -0.55 20.31
C PHE A 353 20.82 -1.50 19.27
N SER A 354 19.48 -1.56 19.24
CA SER A 354 18.70 -2.16 18.16
C SER A 354 17.58 -1.23 17.68
N ILE A 355 17.39 -1.13 16.36
CA ILE A 355 16.30 -0.36 15.72
C ILE A 355 15.50 -1.23 14.76
N THR A 356 14.28 -0.79 14.47
CA THR A 356 13.37 -1.45 13.53
C THR A 356 13.00 -0.48 12.42
N LEU A 357 13.11 -0.93 11.17
CA LEU A 357 12.84 -0.16 9.95
C LEU A 357 11.72 -0.84 9.15
N ILE A 358 10.97 -0.05 8.39
CA ILE A 358 10.02 -0.53 7.38
C ILE A 358 10.61 -0.17 6.02
N MET A 359 10.75 -1.16 5.14
CA MET A 359 11.31 -1.01 3.80
C MET A 359 10.23 -0.51 2.83
N ASP A 360 9.75 0.72 3.06
CA ASP A 360 8.83 1.49 2.21
C ASP A 360 9.55 2.29 1.09
N GLN A 361 10.88 2.29 1.11
CA GLN A 361 11.78 2.92 0.14
C GLN A 361 13.18 2.30 0.25
N ASP A 362 14.07 2.63 -0.69
CA ASP A 362 15.51 2.36 -0.52
C ASP A 362 16.05 3.21 0.64
N ARG A 363 16.80 2.58 1.55
CA ARG A 363 17.30 3.22 2.78
C ARG A 363 18.82 3.12 2.89
N SER A 364 19.46 4.20 3.32
CA SER A 364 20.88 4.28 3.64
C SER A 364 21.08 4.64 5.11
N VAL A 365 21.62 3.71 5.89
CA VAL A 365 21.80 3.83 7.34
C VAL A 365 23.28 3.77 7.70
N THR A 366 23.72 4.60 8.64
CA THR A 366 25.09 4.55 9.19
C THR A 366 25.03 4.30 10.69
N ALA A 367 25.72 3.26 11.15
CA ALA A 367 26.04 3.10 12.57
C ALA A 367 27.29 3.90 12.90
N HIS A 368 27.15 4.92 13.73
CA HIS A 368 28.27 5.68 14.28
C HIS A 368 28.74 5.04 15.59
N PHE A 369 30.05 4.90 15.71
CA PHE A 369 30.74 4.40 16.89
C PHE A 369 31.80 5.41 17.33
N SER A 370 31.95 5.55 18.63
CA SER A 370 32.94 6.44 19.25
C SER A 370 33.97 5.60 20.02
N SER A 371 35.19 6.10 20.14
CA SER A 371 36.21 5.54 21.04
C SER A 371 36.31 6.45 22.28
N PRO A 372 36.34 5.92 23.52
CA PRO A 372 36.43 6.77 24.70
C PRO A 372 37.70 7.62 24.67
N THR A 373 37.54 8.95 24.72
CA THR A 373 38.67 9.90 24.74
C THR A 373 39.43 9.87 26.07
N VAL A 374 38.78 9.39 27.13
CA VAL A 374 39.33 9.28 28.48
C VAL A 374 39.00 7.91 29.09
N PRO A 375 39.87 7.36 29.97
CA PRO A 375 39.63 6.09 30.62
C PRO A 375 38.70 6.29 31.82
N LEU A 376 37.39 6.19 31.59
CA LEU A 376 36.45 5.94 32.69
C LEU A 376 36.79 4.60 33.35
N LEU A 377 36.86 4.63 34.69
CA LEU A 377 37.26 3.56 35.59
C LEU A 377 36.32 3.50 36.80
N ILE A 378 36.17 2.32 37.43
CA ILE A 378 35.72 2.23 38.82
C ILE A 378 36.89 2.75 39.67
N ASN A 379 36.65 3.70 40.57
CA ASN A 379 37.71 4.42 41.30
C ASN A 379 37.72 4.13 42.80
N GLU A 380 36.53 3.96 43.37
CA GLU A 380 36.31 3.65 44.77
C GLU A 380 35.06 2.74 44.88
N LEU A 381 35.07 1.78 45.80
CA LEU A 381 33.95 0.91 46.11
C LEU A 381 33.94 0.63 47.62
N ASP A 382 32.77 0.68 48.23
CA ASP A 382 32.54 0.48 49.67
C ASP A 382 31.34 -0.46 49.83
N ALA A 383 31.59 -1.71 50.25
CA ALA A 383 30.59 -2.79 50.28
C ALA A 383 30.21 -3.32 51.68
N ASP A 384 31.00 -3.07 52.72
CA ASP A 384 30.76 -3.55 54.08
C ASP A 384 30.76 -2.39 55.12
N THR A 385 29.61 -1.74 55.28
CA THR A 385 29.47 -0.51 56.09
C THR A 385 28.78 -0.74 57.45
N PRO A 386 28.91 0.18 58.44
CA PRO A 386 28.55 -0.10 59.84
C PRO A 386 27.06 -0.40 60.11
N GLY A 387 26.68 -1.67 59.98
CA GLY A 387 25.58 -2.30 60.69
C GLY A 387 24.16 -2.10 60.15
N SER A 388 23.95 -1.33 59.07
CA SER A 388 22.63 -1.31 58.40
C SER A 388 22.65 -1.04 56.90
N ASP A 389 23.82 -1.03 56.27
CA ASP A 389 24.01 -0.98 54.82
C ASP A 389 23.29 0.23 54.18
N ASP A 390 23.49 1.43 54.75
CA ASP A 390 23.07 2.73 54.18
C ASP A 390 24.22 3.67 53.77
N MET A 391 25.45 3.15 53.74
CA MET A 391 26.63 3.87 53.25
C MET A 391 27.36 3.17 52.10
N GLU A 392 26.83 2.08 51.54
CA GLU A 392 27.40 1.37 50.37
C GLU A 392 27.51 2.31 49.15
N PHE A 393 28.60 2.25 48.38
CA PHE A 393 28.70 2.93 47.08
C PHE A 393 29.73 2.35 46.11
N ILE A 394 29.62 2.79 44.85
CA ILE A 394 30.59 2.61 43.78
C ILE A 394 30.78 3.96 43.09
N GLU A 395 32.02 4.42 43.03
CA GLU A 395 32.42 5.63 42.31
C GLU A 395 33.05 5.29 40.96
N LEU A 396 32.68 6.05 39.92
CA LEU A 396 33.38 6.09 38.65
C LEU A 396 34.20 7.38 38.54
N TYR A 397 35.41 7.31 37.96
CA TYR A 397 36.27 8.46 37.69
C TYR A 397 36.73 8.47 36.23
N ASP A 398 36.59 9.61 35.56
CA ASP A 398 36.93 9.78 34.13
C ASP A 398 38.37 10.20 33.85
N GLY A 399 39.19 10.38 34.90
CA GLY A 399 40.55 10.89 34.80
C GLY A 399 40.70 12.38 35.14
N GLY A 400 39.61 13.06 35.50
CA GLY A 400 39.59 14.51 35.78
C GLY A 400 39.31 15.35 34.54
N ALA A 401 38.50 14.81 33.63
CA ALA A 401 38.04 15.46 32.41
C ALA A 401 36.79 16.31 32.67
N GLY A 402 35.87 15.78 33.49
CA GLY A 402 34.61 16.43 33.87
C GLY A 402 33.55 16.37 32.77
N HIS A 403 32.29 16.27 33.18
CA HIS A 403 31.10 16.25 32.32
C HIS A 403 31.12 15.16 31.22
N THR A 404 31.84 14.07 31.46
CA THR A 404 31.88 12.88 30.60
C THR A 404 30.53 12.18 30.65
N SER A 405 29.77 12.20 29.55
CA SER A 405 28.48 11.51 29.45
C SER A 405 28.65 9.99 29.61
N LEU A 406 27.71 9.37 30.32
CA LEU A 406 27.66 7.94 30.60
C LEU A 406 26.65 7.20 29.68
N ASP A 407 26.18 7.85 28.61
CA ASP A 407 25.26 7.27 27.64
C ASP A 407 25.81 5.99 27.01
N GLY A 408 25.02 4.91 27.05
CA GLY A 408 25.40 3.60 26.54
C GLY A 408 26.28 2.78 27.49
N LEU A 409 26.50 3.24 28.73
CA LEU A 409 27.12 2.46 29.80
C LEU A 409 26.10 1.81 30.73
N VAL A 410 26.47 0.63 31.23
CA VAL A 410 25.81 -0.04 32.34
C VAL A 410 26.81 -0.50 33.39
N LEU A 411 26.46 -0.36 34.66
CA LEU A 411 27.21 -0.97 35.77
C LEU A 411 26.49 -2.25 36.20
N VAL A 412 27.17 -3.38 36.11
CA VAL A 412 26.64 -4.72 36.40
C VAL A 412 27.34 -5.28 37.63
N LEU A 413 26.56 -5.81 38.59
CA LEU A 413 27.07 -6.47 39.78
C LEU A 413 26.92 -7.99 39.63
N PHE A 414 28.02 -8.72 39.84
CA PHE A 414 28.09 -10.18 39.75
C PHE A 414 28.30 -10.81 41.12
N ASN A 415 27.60 -11.93 41.35
CA ASN A 415 27.71 -12.73 42.56
C ASN A 415 28.69 -13.89 42.32
N GLY A 416 29.79 -13.97 43.08
CA GLY A 416 30.84 -14.99 42.88
C GLY A 416 30.35 -16.39 43.21
N GLY A 417 29.49 -16.51 44.23
CA GLY A 417 28.79 -17.75 44.56
C GLY A 417 27.96 -18.36 43.42
N THR A 418 27.75 -17.66 42.30
CA THR A 418 27.01 -18.15 41.12
C THR A 418 27.57 -17.75 39.74
N ASP A 419 28.69 -17.03 39.66
CA ASP A 419 29.28 -16.46 38.42
C ASP A 419 28.32 -15.60 37.58
N LYS A 420 27.37 -14.88 38.23
CA LYS A 420 26.21 -14.28 37.53
C LYS A 420 25.80 -12.91 38.04
N SER A 421 25.24 -12.11 37.13
CA SER A 421 24.67 -10.81 37.45
C SER A 421 23.49 -10.94 38.42
N TYR A 422 23.44 -10.07 39.42
CA TYR A 422 22.29 -9.93 40.33
C TYR A 422 21.66 -8.53 40.33
N ARG A 423 22.35 -7.56 39.73
CA ARG A 423 21.86 -6.19 39.55
C ARG A 423 22.55 -5.53 38.35
N THR A 424 21.82 -4.68 37.66
CA THR A 424 22.33 -3.82 36.57
C THR A 424 21.77 -2.42 36.75
N PHE A 425 22.63 -1.41 36.62
CA PHE A 425 22.27 0.00 36.59
C PHE A 425 22.46 0.54 35.17
N ASP A 426 21.43 1.21 34.65
CA ASP A 426 21.49 1.98 33.41
C ASP A 426 22.06 3.38 33.72
N LEU A 427 23.12 3.78 33.01
CA LEU A 427 23.77 5.09 33.20
C LEU A 427 23.36 6.10 32.12
N HIS A 428 22.40 5.75 31.25
CA HIS A 428 21.89 6.66 30.22
C HIS A 428 21.25 7.92 30.82
N GLY A 429 21.62 9.08 30.26
CA GLY A 429 21.18 10.40 30.72
C GLY A 429 22.05 11.02 31.83
N PHE A 430 23.04 10.29 32.35
CA PHE A 430 23.98 10.79 33.36
C PHE A 430 25.32 11.27 32.74
N SER A 431 26.09 12.01 33.54
CA SER A 431 27.47 12.40 33.25
C SER A 431 28.29 12.45 34.54
N THR A 432 29.62 12.45 34.44
CA THR A 432 30.46 12.87 35.56
C THR A 432 30.24 14.34 35.92
N ASP A 433 30.66 14.70 37.13
CA ASP A 433 30.59 16.04 37.71
C ASP A 433 31.64 16.99 37.07
N THR A 434 32.07 18.05 37.78
CA THR A 434 33.08 18.98 37.23
C THR A 434 34.51 18.48 37.41
N ASP A 435 34.78 17.70 38.46
CA ASP A 435 36.11 17.22 38.82
C ASP A 435 36.40 15.78 38.33
N GLY A 436 35.40 15.13 37.70
CA GLY A 436 35.53 13.88 36.96
C GLY A 436 34.87 12.66 37.59
N PHE A 437 34.05 12.86 38.63
CA PHE A 437 33.45 11.82 39.47
C PHE A 437 32.00 11.50 39.08
N PHE A 438 31.54 10.29 39.39
CA PHE A 438 30.12 9.91 39.39
C PHE A 438 29.86 8.83 40.44
N VAL A 439 28.97 9.09 41.40
CA VAL A 439 28.76 8.19 42.55
C VAL A 439 27.40 7.50 42.48
N LEU A 440 27.41 6.17 42.46
CA LEU A 440 26.23 5.32 42.66
C LEU A 440 26.26 4.82 44.11
N GLY A 441 25.23 5.08 44.91
CA GLY A 441 25.29 4.72 46.34
C GLY A 441 23.96 4.70 47.07
N ASN A 442 24.00 4.28 48.33
CA ASN A 442 22.87 4.45 49.23
C ASN A 442 22.58 5.95 49.50
N ALA A 443 21.34 6.27 49.87
CA ALA A 443 20.91 7.65 50.12
C ALA A 443 21.57 8.36 51.33
N GLY A 444 22.42 7.67 52.11
CA GLY A 444 23.24 8.25 53.17
C GLY A 444 24.61 8.76 52.70
N VAL A 445 25.09 8.25 51.57
CA VAL A 445 26.42 8.56 51.02
C VAL A 445 26.46 9.99 50.50
N GLN A 446 27.61 10.66 50.66
CA GLN A 446 27.80 12.02 50.17
C GLN A 446 27.92 12.01 48.64
N ASN A 447 27.50 13.10 47.98
CA ASN A 447 27.73 13.33 46.54
C ASN A 447 27.11 12.28 45.59
N VAL A 448 26.11 11.49 46.02
CA VAL A 448 25.45 10.47 45.17
C VAL A 448 24.65 11.09 44.03
N ASP A 449 24.96 10.68 42.81
CA ASP A 449 24.24 11.00 41.58
C ASP A 449 23.12 9.99 41.29
N LEU A 450 23.37 8.70 41.54
CA LEU A 450 22.42 7.60 41.30
C LEU A 450 22.19 6.80 42.60
N VAL A 451 21.02 7.02 43.22
CA VAL A 451 20.65 6.39 44.49
C VAL A 451 20.16 4.95 44.29
N PHE A 452 20.78 3.99 44.99
CA PHE A 452 20.30 2.63 45.12
C PHE A 452 19.84 2.29 46.55
N GLY A 453 19.06 1.22 46.71
CA GLY A 453 18.51 0.81 48.02
C GLY A 453 19.54 0.08 48.89
N LYS A 454 19.29 -0.01 50.20
CA LYS A 454 20.12 -0.78 51.15
C LYS A 454 20.37 -2.21 50.68
N SER A 455 21.54 -2.76 51.01
CA SER A 455 21.99 -4.10 50.60
C SER A 455 21.88 -4.28 49.07
N SER A 456 22.40 -3.28 48.32
CA SER A 456 22.48 -3.35 46.86
C SER A 456 23.81 -3.87 46.35
N LEU A 457 24.87 -3.75 47.16
CA LEU A 457 26.08 -4.54 47.02
C LEU A 457 25.90 -5.84 47.83
N GLN A 458 26.93 -6.68 47.89
CA GLN A 458 26.91 -7.94 48.64
C GLN A 458 28.27 -8.13 49.33
N ASN A 459 28.23 -8.51 50.60
CA ASN A 459 29.42 -8.93 51.35
C ASN A 459 29.76 -10.36 50.93
N GLY A 460 30.96 -10.55 50.40
CA GLY A 460 31.42 -11.81 49.82
C GLY A 460 32.43 -11.57 48.72
N ALA A 461 32.99 -12.66 48.16
CA ALA A 461 33.79 -12.57 46.93
C ALA A 461 32.85 -12.28 45.74
N ASP A 462 32.75 -11.01 45.35
CA ASP A 462 31.78 -10.48 44.38
C ASP A 462 32.46 -9.45 43.44
N ALA A 463 31.75 -8.95 42.43
CA ALA A 463 32.34 -8.02 41.46
C ALA A 463 31.41 -6.91 40.97
N ALA A 464 31.98 -5.74 40.74
CA ALA A 464 31.39 -4.63 39.99
C ALA A 464 32.11 -4.47 38.64
N ALA A 465 31.35 -4.39 37.55
CA ALA A 465 31.91 -4.32 36.20
C ALA A 465 31.10 -3.38 35.30
N LEU A 466 31.81 -2.54 34.54
CA LEU A 466 31.26 -1.47 33.71
C LEU A 466 31.31 -1.88 32.23
N PHE A 467 30.21 -1.79 31.48
CA PHE A 467 30.10 -2.27 30.10
C PHE A 467 29.50 -1.23 29.15
N TRP A 468 29.87 -1.28 27.86
CA TRP A 468 29.13 -0.61 26.77
C TRP A 468 28.00 -1.53 26.25
N ALA A 469 26.77 -1.33 26.74
CA ALA A 469 25.59 -2.15 26.42
C ALA A 469 24.28 -1.45 26.84
N ASP A 470 23.12 -1.96 26.41
CA ASP A 470 21.84 -1.63 27.05
C ASP A 470 21.68 -2.44 28.36
N ALA A 471 20.96 -1.91 29.35
CA ALA A 471 20.66 -2.65 30.58
C ALA A 471 19.86 -3.95 30.30
N GLY A 472 19.12 -4.00 29.19
CA GLY A 472 18.43 -5.20 28.69
C GLY A 472 19.36 -6.35 28.27
N ASN A 473 20.67 -6.11 28.06
CA ASN A 473 21.65 -7.16 27.82
C ASN A 473 22.04 -7.93 29.10
N PHE A 474 21.81 -7.35 30.28
CA PHE A 474 22.19 -7.93 31.58
C PHE A 474 20.98 -8.09 32.52
N PRO A 475 19.96 -8.91 32.18
CA PRO A 475 19.00 -9.36 33.16
C PRO A 475 19.68 -10.18 34.26
N ASN A 476 19.07 -10.24 35.45
CA ASN A 476 19.59 -11.04 36.56
C ASN A 476 19.75 -12.52 36.17
N GLY A 477 20.94 -13.07 36.41
CA GLY A 477 21.31 -14.44 36.04
C GLY A 477 22.18 -14.56 34.78
N THR A 478 22.53 -13.45 34.12
CA THR A 478 23.50 -13.43 33.01
C THR A 478 24.90 -13.81 33.52
N PRO A 479 25.59 -14.80 32.91
CA PRO A 479 26.95 -15.17 33.31
C PRO A 479 27.97 -14.05 33.09
N VAL A 480 29.11 -14.13 33.79
CA VAL A 480 30.27 -13.24 33.52
C VAL A 480 30.67 -13.22 32.05
N THR A 481 31.08 -12.04 31.56
CA THR A 481 31.56 -11.85 30.19
C THR A 481 32.59 -10.72 30.14
N THR A 482 33.51 -10.79 29.17
CA THR A 482 34.48 -9.72 28.88
C THR A 482 34.15 -8.96 27.58
N THR A 483 33.09 -9.35 26.86
CA THR A 483 32.58 -8.62 25.70
C THR A 483 32.11 -7.23 26.14
N ASN A 484 32.58 -6.18 25.46
CA ASN A 484 32.30 -4.76 25.75
C ASN A 484 32.67 -4.27 27.17
N LEU A 485 33.46 -5.05 27.92
CA LEU A 485 33.90 -4.70 29.27
C LEU A 485 34.86 -3.49 29.25
N VAL A 486 34.56 -2.49 30.08
CA VAL A 486 35.29 -1.21 30.20
C VAL A 486 36.29 -1.27 31.34
N ASP A 487 35.80 -1.48 32.57
CA ASP A 487 36.58 -1.66 33.78
C ASP A 487 35.88 -2.65 34.71
N ALA A 488 36.63 -3.26 35.63
CA ALA A 488 36.09 -4.18 36.62
C ALA A 488 36.91 -4.12 37.92
N LEU A 489 36.20 -4.33 39.03
CA LEU A 489 36.74 -4.58 40.35
C LEU A 489 36.09 -5.86 40.89
N VAL A 490 36.93 -6.85 41.22
CA VAL A 490 36.52 -8.05 41.98
C VAL A 490 37.01 -7.84 43.40
N TYR A 491 36.12 -7.95 44.38
CA TYR A 491 36.36 -7.56 45.78
C TYR A 491 35.89 -8.65 46.75
N ASP A 492 36.32 -8.58 48.01
CA ASP A 492 35.82 -9.42 49.10
C ASP A 492 35.90 -8.78 50.49
N THR A 493 35.42 -9.49 51.52
CA THR A 493 35.24 -8.97 52.88
C THR A 493 35.88 -9.84 53.97
N ASP A 494 37.08 -10.41 53.69
CA ASP A 494 37.75 -11.58 54.31
C ASP A 494 37.26 -12.96 53.78
N ASP A 495 36.94 -13.03 52.48
CA ASP A 495 36.57 -14.28 51.82
C ASP A 495 37.78 -14.89 51.06
N ALA A 496 37.52 -15.82 50.13
CA ALA A 496 38.56 -16.42 49.30
C ALA A 496 38.43 -15.95 47.85
N ASP A 497 39.56 -15.77 47.14
CA ASP A 497 39.62 -15.39 45.73
C ASP A 497 38.66 -16.21 44.84
N ASP A 498 37.71 -15.54 44.18
CA ASP A 498 36.81 -16.20 43.24
C ASP A 498 37.45 -16.31 41.84
N ALA A 499 37.84 -17.53 41.50
CA ALA A 499 38.51 -17.84 40.23
C ALA A 499 37.61 -17.72 38.98
N GLY A 500 36.29 -17.61 39.15
CA GLY A 500 35.33 -17.37 38.08
C GLY A 500 35.21 -15.87 37.77
N LEU A 501 35.02 -15.04 38.80
CA LEU A 501 34.96 -13.58 38.67
C LEU A 501 36.29 -12.95 38.23
N LEU A 502 37.43 -13.51 38.63
CA LEU A 502 38.76 -13.03 38.22
C LEU A 502 38.98 -13.01 36.69
N VAL A 503 38.12 -13.65 35.88
CA VAL A 503 38.12 -13.52 34.41
C VAL A 503 37.80 -12.10 33.91
N LEU A 504 37.19 -11.26 34.77
CA LEU A 504 36.91 -9.85 34.51
C LEU A 504 38.17 -8.98 34.61
N LEU A 505 39.24 -9.46 35.27
CA LEU A 505 40.49 -8.72 35.45
C LEU A 505 41.53 -9.03 34.36
N ASN A 506 42.60 -8.23 34.29
CA ASN A 506 43.77 -8.58 33.49
C ASN A 506 44.57 -9.73 34.15
N PRO A 507 45.25 -10.60 33.37
CA PRO A 507 45.93 -11.77 33.94
C PRO A 507 46.97 -11.43 35.02
N GLY A 508 46.80 -12.02 36.21
CA GLY A 508 47.72 -11.85 37.35
C GLY A 508 47.37 -10.71 38.31
N GLN A 509 46.23 -10.04 38.11
CA GLN A 509 45.69 -9.04 39.02
C GLN A 509 44.88 -9.71 40.16
N PRO A 510 45.01 -9.27 41.43
CA PRO A 510 44.38 -9.91 42.58
C PRO A 510 42.91 -9.51 42.77
N GLN A 511 42.18 -10.30 43.55
CA GLN A 511 40.93 -9.85 44.19
C GLN A 511 41.26 -8.83 45.29
N VAL A 512 40.36 -7.87 45.55
CA VAL A 512 40.60 -6.78 46.52
C VAL A 512 39.77 -6.97 47.78
N ASN A 513 40.40 -7.49 48.84
CA ASN A 513 39.79 -7.62 50.16
C ASN A 513 39.67 -6.24 50.84
N GLU A 514 38.44 -5.82 51.12
CA GLU A 514 38.07 -4.57 51.82
C GLU A 514 38.59 -4.53 53.27
N ASN A 515 38.75 -5.69 53.90
CA ASN A 515 39.40 -5.83 55.19
C ASN A 515 40.93 -5.97 55.10
N GLY A 516 41.55 -5.75 53.94
CA GLY A 516 43.01 -5.73 53.78
C GLY A 516 43.72 -4.71 54.69
N GLY A 517 43.01 -3.66 55.10
CA GLY A 517 43.45 -2.69 56.12
C GLY A 517 43.13 -3.07 57.58
N GLY A 518 42.29 -4.08 57.81
CA GLY A 518 41.85 -4.56 59.12
C GLY A 518 40.73 -3.76 59.80
N ASP A 519 39.97 -2.97 59.03
CA ASP A 519 38.88 -2.11 59.49
C ASP A 519 37.87 -1.88 58.35
N LYS A 520 37.33 -2.97 57.75
CA LYS A 520 36.39 -2.88 56.61
C LYS A 520 35.17 -2.00 56.90
N ASP A 521 34.59 -2.13 58.10
CA ASP A 521 33.51 -1.28 58.61
C ASP A 521 33.77 0.23 58.43
N SER A 522 35.04 0.66 58.37
CA SER A 522 35.45 2.07 58.27
C SER A 522 36.22 2.42 56.99
N HIS A 523 36.46 1.48 56.08
CA HIS A 523 37.36 1.63 54.94
C HIS A 523 36.80 1.06 53.63
N SER A 524 36.87 1.87 52.57
CA SER A 524 36.56 1.49 51.20
C SER A 524 37.80 1.03 50.42
N ASN A 525 37.55 0.34 49.31
CA ASN A 525 38.55 -0.04 48.31
C ASN A 525 38.81 1.11 47.33
N GLN A 526 39.93 1.82 47.48
CA GLN A 526 40.29 3.02 46.69
C GLN A 526 41.46 2.77 45.73
N ARG A 527 41.33 3.14 44.44
CA ARG A 527 42.50 3.35 43.56
C ARG A 527 43.33 4.52 44.08
N LEU A 528 44.61 4.32 44.41
CA LEU A 528 45.44 5.38 44.97
C LEU A 528 46.72 5.66 44.14
N PRO A 529 46.87 6.87 43.55
CA PRO A 529 45.88 7.96 43.42
C PRO A 529 44.74 7.61 42.45
N ASN A 530 43.72 8.47 42.34
CA ASN A 530 42.57 8.26 41.43
C ASN A 530 42.99 7.80 40.03
N GLY A 531 42.28 6.80 39.50
CA GLY A 531 42.53 6.23 38.18
C GLY A 531 43.86 5.46 38.02
N SER A 532 44.62 5.22 39.10
CA SER A 532 45.84 4.40 39.06
C SER A 532 45.58 2.96 38.62
N GLY A 533 46.62 2.28 38.14
CA GLY A 533 46.56 0.91 37.61
C GLY A 533 45.90 0.82 36.22
N GLY A 534 44.82 1.57 36.00
CA GLY A 534 44.04 1.57 34.76
C GLY A 534 43.10 0.36 34.65
N ARG A 535 42.48 0.22 33.46
CA ARG A 535 41.36 -0.69 33.22
C ARG A 535 41.71 -2.14 33.56
N ARG A 536 40.93 -2.72 34.47
CA ARG A 536 40.94 -4.12 34.93
C ARG A 536 42.23 -4.52 35.64
N ASN A 537 42.98 -3.54 36.16
CA ASN A 537 44.05 -3.74 37.13
C ASN A 537 43.57 -3.33 38.52
N THR A 538 43.89 -4.13 39.51
CA THR A 538 43.50 -4.00 40.92
C THR A 538 44.70 -3.83 41.86
N ASP A 539 45.93 -4.04 41.36
CA ASP A 539 47.20 -3.91 42.08
C ASP A 539 47.52 -2.52 42.67
N THR A 540 46.73 -1.49 42.35
CA THR A 540 46.82 -0.15 42.94
C THR A 540 45.66 0.21 43.88
N TYR A 541 44.81 -0.75 44.25
CA TYR A 541 43.78 -0.52 45.28
C TYR A 541 44.38 -0.60 46.69
N VAL A 542 43.85 0.21 47.59
CA VAL A 542 44.18 0.22 49.02
C VAL A 542 42.92 0.46 49.85
N GLN A 543 42.94 0.02 51.10
CA GLN A 543 41.84 0.18 52.06
C GLN A 543 42.07 1.45 52.88
N LEU A 544 41.18 2.45 52.74
CA LEU A 544 41.27 3.77 53.38
C LEU A 544 39.87 4.33 53.70
N PRO A 545 39.74 5.33 54.59
CA PRO A 545 38.44 5.92 54.92
C PRO A 545 37.77 6.55 53.69
N PRO A 546 36.46 6.34 53.48
CA PRO A 546 35.80 6.60 52.21
C PRO A 546 35.77 8.07 51.75
N THR A 547 35.90 8.28 50.44
CA THR A 547 36.05 9.58 49.77
C THR A 547 35.04 9.87 48.63
N PRO A 548 33.76 9.48 48.71
CA PRO A 548 32.80 9.58 47.60
C PRO A 548 32.66 11.01 47.04
N GLY A 549 32.93 11.17 45.75
CA GLY A 549 32.94 12.46 45.05
C GLY A 549 34.09 13.36 45.48
N ALA A 550 35.25 12.79 45.81
CA ALA A 550 36.46 13.51 46.21
C ALA A 550 37.75 12.73 45.84
N PRO A 551 38.93 13.38 45.81
CA PRO A 551 40.17 12.68 45.49
C PRO A 551 40.65 11.73 46.61
N ASN A 552 40.77 10.44 46.27
CA ASN A 552 41.46 9.41 47.05
C ASN A 552 42.88 9.92 47.33
N THR A 553 43.20 10.17 48.60
CA THR A 553 44.46 10.78 49.01
C THR A 553 45.17 9.97 50.08
N PRO A 554 46.50 9.82 50.01
CA PRO A 554 47.23 9.06 51.01
C PRO A 554 47.07 9.73 52.38
N PRO A 555 46.91 8.95 53.47
CA PRO A 555 46.78 9.51 54.81
C PRO A 555 48.00 10.38 55.12
N PRO A 556 47.80 11.55 55.77
CA PRO A 556 48.87 12.51 56.00
C PRO A 556 50.00 11.88 56.83
N PRO A 557 51.28 12.16 56.51
CA PRO A 557 52.41 11.53 57.18
C PRO A 557 52.35 11.79 58.70
N PRO A 558 52.66 10.78 59.54
CA PRO A 558 52.47 10.89 60.99
C PRO A 558 53.29 12.06 61.56
N ARG A 559 52.63 12.92 62.35
CA ARG A 559 53.22 14.15 62.90
C ARG A 559 54.51 13.83 63.67
N ALA A 560 55.62 14.43 63.26
CA ALA A 560 56.94 14.14 63.80
C ALA A 560 57.07 14.59 65.27
N LEU A 561 57.14 13.62 66.19
CA LEU A 561 57.12 13.84 67.63
C LEU A 561 58.43 14.52 68.10
N THR A 562 58.42 15.85 68.16
CA THR A 562 59.61 16.69 68.36
C THR A 562 59.93 16.84 69.84
N VAL A 563 60.83 15.98 70.36
CA VAL A 563 61.24 16.01 71.77
C VAL A 563 62.33 17.07 72.00
N SER A 564 61.93 18.24 72.48
CA SER A 564 62.83 19.34 72.88
C SER A 564 63.64 19.00 74.15
N VAL A 565 64.87 18.52 74.00
CA VAL A 565 65.78 18.21 75.13
C VAL A 565 66.69 19.41 75.44
N THR A 566 66.39 20.16 76.49
CA THR A 566 67.27 21.22 77.01
C THR A 566 68.42 20.62 77.84
N PRO A 567 69.71 20.82 77.48
CA PRO A 567 70.82 20.22 78.22
C PRO A 567 71.12 20.94 79.54
N ASN A 568 70.56 20.43 80.65
CA ASN A 568 71.09 20.71 81.98
C ASN A 568 72.18 19.69 82.30
N GLY A 569 73.38 20.16 82.63
CA GLY A 569 74.59 19.32 82.65
C GLY A 569 74.59 18.21 83.70
N GLY A 570 74.96 16.99 83.28
CA GLY A 570 75.40 15.94 84.19
C GLY A 570 74.32 15.11 84.89
N GLY A 571 73.18 14.82 84.24
CA GLY A 571 72.15 13.93 84.78
C GLY A 571 71.49 13.05 83.72
N THR A 572 71.08 11.83 84.11
CA THR A 572 70.36 10.90 83.23
C THR A 572 68.96 11.44 82.91
N VAL A 573 68.65 11.64 81.63
CA VAL A 573 67.32 12.09 81.19
C VAL A 573 66.31 10.96 81.44
N LYS A 574 65.29 11.23 82.27
CA LYS A 574 64.02 10.50 82.25
C LYS A 574 63.02 11.30 81.44
N LEU A 575 62.48 10.69 80.38
CA LEU A 575 61.31 11.22 79.69
C LEU A 575 60.11 11.18 80.64
N ASN A 576 59.27 12.22 80.60
CA ASN A 576 58.01 12.26 81.32
C ASN A 576 56.86 12.20 80.28
N PRO A 577 56.06 11.12 80.22
CA PRO A 577 54.95 11.00 79.26
C PRO A 577 53.96 12.16 79.36
N ASP A 578 53.69 12.63 80.58
CA ASP A 578 52.66 13.62 80.92
C ASP A 578 52.95 15.05 80.44
N LYS A 579 53.92 15.22 79.54
CA LYS A 579 54.34 16.51 78.96
C LYS A 579 54.50 16.51 77.43
N ALA A 580 54.04 15.47 76.75
CA ALA A 580 53.87 15.53 75.29
C ALA A 580 52.67 16.43 74.96
N THR A 581 52.92 17.63 74.44
CA THR A 581 51.90 18.45 73.78
C THR A 581 51.87 18.09 72.30
N TYR A 582 50.70 17.66 71.82
CA TYR A 582 50.42 17.61 70.39
C TYR A 582 50.20 19.04 69.88
N ASP A 583 50.81 19.34 68.74
CA ASP A 583 50.57 20.51 67.89
C ASP A 583 50.00 20.00 66.56
#